data_AF-A0A7S4JMW7-F1
#
_entry.id   AF-A0A7S4JMW7-F1
#
_cell.length_a   1.000
_cell.length_b   1.000
_cell.length_c   1.000
_cell.angle_alpha   90.00
_cell.angle_beta   90.00
_cell.angle_gamma   90.00
#
_symmetry.space_group_name_H-M   'P 1'
#
loop_
_entity.id
_entity.type
_entity.pdbx_description
1 polymer ?
#
loop_
_entity_poly.entity_id
_entity_poly.type
_entity_poly.pdbx_seq_one_letter_code
_entity_poly.pdbx_strand_id
1 'polypeptide(L)'
;MGVGSYGIMANSWGFDGSQNFPPPLSPYNKFALGWLMPRRLSSSGRYSLAASDDVPEAYVIDGGMPAGEYLILENRYSTDRVALPLGGLIVWHIDNAVEEIE
;
A
#
# COMPACT_ATOMS: atom_id res chain seq x y z
N MET A 1 -11.46 8.46 2.66
CA MET A 1 -12.02 7.29 1.94
C MET A 1 -11.00 6.15 1.95
N GLY A 2 -11.46 4.91 2.17
CA GLY A 2 -10.70 3.66 2.07
C GLY A 2 -9.55 3.46 3.07
N VAL A 3 -8.43 4.14 2.84
CA VAL A 3 -7.11 3.77 3.41
C VAL A 3 -6.60 4.74 4.50
N GLY A 4 -7.41 5.74 4.86
CA GLY A 4 -7.09 6.71 5.91
C GLY A 4 -5.77 7.47 5.66
N SER A 5 -5.04 7.78 6.73
CA SER A 5 -3.75 8.48 6.66
C SER A 5 -2.61 7.61 6.12
N TYR A 6 -2.85 6.40 5.60
CA TYR A 6 -1.81 5.59 4.95
C TYR A 6 -1.59 5.92 3.47
N GLY A 7 -2.48 6.72 2.87
CA GLY A 7 -2.37 7.12 1.46
C GLY A 7 -2.74 8.59 1.24
N ILE A 8 -1.91 9.30 0.46
CA ILE A 8 -2.13 10.73 0.19
C ILE A 8 -3.46 11.02 -0.50
N MET A 9 -3.93 10.09 -1.34
CA MET A 9 -5.20 10.23 -2.06
C MET A 9 -6.43 10.09 -1.15
N ALA A 10 -6.25 9.65 0.10
CA ALA A 10 -7.30 9.53 1.10
C ALA A 10 -7.25 10.65 2.14
N ASN A 11 -6.06 10.96 2.66
CA ASN A 11 -5.86 12.06 3.60
C ASN A 11 -4.45 12.66 3.42
N SER A 12 -4.39 13.89 2.93
CA SER A 12 -3.12 14.61 2.72
C SER A 12 -2.51 15.18 4.02
N TRP A 13 -3.27 15.25 5.11
CA TRP A 13 -2.82 15.85 6.38
C TRP A 13 -1.98 14.91 7.24
N GLY A 14 -1.82 13.65 6.83
CA GLY A 14 -1.06 12.65 7.58
C GLY A 14 -1.76 12.20 8.86
N PHE A 15 -1.00 11.57 9.76
CA PHE A 15 -1.51 11.06 11.04
C PHE A 15 -1.57 12.14 12.12
N ASP A 16 -0.71 13.15 12.04
CA ASP A 16 -0.59 14.21 13.06
C ASP A 16 -1.45 15.45 12.75
N GLY A 17 -2.01 15.54 11.54
CA GLY A 17 -2.85 16.67 11.12
C GLY A 17 -2.07 17.96 10.89
N SER A 18 -0.74 17.95 10.86
CA SER A 18 0.06 19.17 10.71
C SER A 18 0.33 19.55 9.25
N GLN A 19 0.07 18.63 8.31
CA GLN A 19 0.47 18.70 6.89
C GLN A 19 1.98 18.68 6.63
N ASN A 20 2.83 18.63 7.66
CA ASN A 20 4.28 18.55 7.48
C ASN A 20 4.75 17.13 7.10
N PHE A 21 3.95 16.11 7.42
CA PHE A 21 4.25 14.69 7.16
C PHE A 21 3.14 14.06 6.31
N PRO A 22 2.98 14.48 5.04
CA PRO A 22 1.99 13.90 4.16
C PRO A 22 2.30 12.41 3.95
N PRO A 23 1.29 11.53 3.92
CA PRO A 23 1.53 10.12 3.73
C PRO A 23 1.98 9.84 2.29
N PRO A 24 2.75 8.77 2.05
CA PRO A 24 3.19 8.43 0.70
C PRO A 24 2.03 7.91 -0.15
N LEU A 25 2.27 7.80 -1.45
CA LEU A 25 1.33 7.13 -2.36
C LEU A 25 1.10 5.67 -1.95
N SER A 26 -0.12 5.19 -2.12
CA SER A 26 -0.42 3.75 -1.97
C SER A 26 0.37 2.93 -2.99
N PRO A 27 0.66 1.64 -2.72
CA PRO A 27 1.33 0.80 -3.69
C PRO A 27 0.50 0.59 -4.95
N TYR A 28 -0.84 0.68 -4.87
CA TYR A 28 -1.72 0.72 -6.04
C TYR A 28 -1.42 1.92 -6.94
N ASN A 29 -1.33 3.13 -6.35
CA ASN A 29 -1.01 4.32 -7.14
C ASN A 29 0.40 4.25 -7.71
N LYS A 30 1.39 3.78 -6.94
CA LYS A 30 2.76 3.59 -7.43
C LYS A 30 2.80 2.58 -8.60
N PHE A 31 2.02 1.50 -8.53
CA PHE A 31 1.88 0.53 -9.62
C PHE A 31 1.24 1.13 -10.87
N ALA A 32 0.12 1.83 -10.71
CA ALA A 32 -0.58 2.50 -11.82
C ALA A 32 0.31 3.56 -12.53
N LEU A 33 1.19 4.23 -11.78
CA LEU A 33 2.15 5.20 -12.30
C LEU A 33 3.45 4.56 -12.86
N GLY A 34 3.63 3.25 -12.72
CA GLY A 34 4.84 2.53 -13.15
C GLY A 34 6.07 2.74 -12.23
N TRP A 35 5.88 3.26 -11.02
CA TRP A 35 6.95 3.49 -10.04
C TRP A 35 7.23 2.26 -9.16
N LEU A 36 6.32 1.29 -9.17
CA LEU A 36 6.40 0.04 -8.44
C LEU A 36 5.92 -1.09 -9.35
N MET A 37 6.63 -2.21 -9.37
CA MET A 37 6.18 -3.42 -10.06
C MET A 37 6.10 -4.57 -9.03
N PRO A 38 4.92 -4.80 -8.42
CA PRO A 38 4.78 -5.82 -7.37
C PRO A 38 5.08 -7.23 -7.89
N ARG A 39 5.79 -8.03 -7.09
CA ARG A 39 6.05 -9.43 -7.43
C ARG A 39 4.91 -10.32 -6.97
N ARG A 40 4.32 -11.08 -7.89
CA ARG A 40 3.28 -12.07 -7.57
C ARG A 40 3.83 -13.24 -6.78
N LEU A 41 3.16 -13.59 -5.68
CA LEU A 41 3.46 -14.78 -4.87
C LEU A 41 2.40 -15.85 -5.16
N SER A 42 2.82 -16.94 -5.80
CA SER A 42 1.94 -18.07 -6.16
C SER A 42 2.10 -19.31 -5.27
N SER A 43 3.09 -19.30 -4.37
CA SER A 43 3.40 -20.42 -3.48
C SER A 43 3.51 -19.96 -2.03
N SER A 44 3.08 -20.82 -1.11
CA SER A 44 3.33 -20.61 0.31
C SER A 44 4.83 -20.71 0.61
N GLY A 45 5.31 -19.90 1.54
CA GLY A 45 6.73 -19.84 1.87
C GLY A 45 7.07 -18.65 2.75
N ARG A 46 8.35 -18.54 3.08
CA ARG A 46 8.91 -17.38 3.79
C ARG A 46 9.51 -16.41 2.78
N TYR A 47 9.03 -15.17 2.80
CA TYR A 47 9.53 -14.09 1.97
C TYR A 47 10.05 -12.96 2.84
N SER A 48 11.12 -12.32 2.41
CA SER A 48 11.60 -11.06 2.99
C SER A 48 11.03 -9.90 2.18
N LEU A 49 10.68 -8.80 2.85
CA LEU A 49 10.12 -7.61 2.22
C LEU A 49 10.83 -6.39 2.80
N ALA A 50 11.59 -5.69 1.96
CA ALA A 50 12.27 -4.46 2.34
C ALA A 50 11.25 -3.34 2.63
N ALA A 51 11.68 -2.32 3.37
CA ALA A 51 10.88 -1.13 3.57
C ALA A 51 10.63 -0.44 2.21
N SER A 52 9.36 -0.20 1.89
CA SER A 52 8.91 0.32 0.60
C SER A 52 9.29 1.78 0.34
N ASP A 53 9.78 2.47 1.37
CA ASP A 53 10.34 3.82 1.28
C ASP A 53 11.81 3.81 0.84
N ASP A 54 12.53 2.72 1.10
CA ASP A 54 13.94 2.54 0.72
C ASP A 54 14.09 1.83 -0.64
N VAL A 55 13.22 0.84 -0.88
CA VAL A 55 13.23 -0.01 -2.07
C VAL A 55 11.83 -0.07 -2.65
N PRO A 56 11.62 0.09 -3.97
CA PRO A 56 10.31 -0.07 -4.61
C PRO A 56 9.93 -1.56 -4.69
N GLU A 57 9.72 -2.19 -3.53
CA GLU A 57 9.38 -3.60 -3.38
C GLU A 57 7.98 -3.75 -2.75
N ALA A 58 7.17 -4.61 -3.36
CA ALA A 58 5.88 -5.04 -2.83
C ALA A 58 5.56 -6.43 -3.39
N TYR A 59 4.68 -7.14 -2.71
CA TYR A 59 4.16 -8.43 -3.17
C TYR A 59 2.69 -8.35 -3.52
N VAL A 60 2.25 -9.17 -4.49
CA VAL A 60 0.83 -9.36 -4.78
C VAL A 60 0.42 -10.79 -4.49
N ILE A 61 -0.74 -10.96 -3.86
CA ILE A 61 -1.39 -12.25 -3.61
C ILE A 61 -2.81 -12.15 -4.18
N ASP A 62 -3.12 -13.04 -5.12
CA ASP A 62 -4.44 -13.18 -5.75
C ASP A 62 -5.01 -14.59 -5.64
N GLY A 63 -4.24 -15.53 -5.09
CA GLY A 63 -4.67 -16.91 -4.90
C GLY A 63 -5.88 -17.02 -3.97
N GLY A 64 -6.99 -17.56 -4.49
CA GLY A 64 -8.22 -17.77 -3.71
C GLY A 64 -9.12 -16.55 -3.55
N MET A 65 -8.84 -15.45 -4.26
CA MET A 65 -9.68 -14.24 -4.27
C MET A 65 -10.65 -14.22 -5.47
N PRO A 66 -11.77 -13.48 -5.37
CA PRO A 66 -12.65 -13.22 -6.51
C PRO A 66 -11.91 -12.57 -7.69
N ALA A 67 -12.47 -12.72 -8.88
CA ALA A 67 -11.89 -12.09 -10.08
C ALA A 67 -11.89 -10.56 -9.94
N GLY A 68 -10.73 -9.94 -10.11
CA GLY A 68 -10.57 -8.49 -9.96
C GLY A 68 -10.15 -8.04 -8.57
N GLU A 69 -10.06 -8.96 -7.60
CA GLU A 69 -9.58 -8.69 -6.25
C GLU A 69 -8.18 -9.26 -6.00
N TYR A 70 -7.38 -8.53 -5.24
CA TYR A 70 -6.04 -8.97 -4.83
C TYR A 70 -5.53 -8.20 -3.60
N LEU A 71 -4.54 -8.77 -2.93
CA LEU A 71 -3.81 -8.10 -1.87
C LEU A 71 -2.47 -7.59 -2.38
N ILE A 72 -2.11 -6.36 -2.02
CA ILE A 72 -0.73 -5.89 -2.10
C ILE A 72 -0.13 -5.86 -0.69
N LEU A 73 1.03 -6.48 -0.53
CA LEU A 73 1.83 -6.45 0.69
C LEU A 73 2.97 -5.47 0.54
N GLU A 74 3.09 -4.53 1.46
CA GLU A 74 4.25 -3.65 1.58
C GLU A 74 4.73 -3.59 3.03
N ASN A 75 5.96 -3.17 3.23
CA ASN A 75 6.51 -2.91 4.57
C ASN A 75 6.80 -1.41 4.68
N ARG A 76 6.38 -0.76 5.76
CA ARG A 76 6.65 0.68 6.00
C ARG A 76 7.04 0.92 7.45
N TYR A 77 7.88 1.89 7.70
CA TYR A 77 8.23 2.32 9.05
C TYR A 77 8.05 3.83 9.18
N SER A 78 7.95 4.30 10.42
CA SER A 78 7.93 5.75 10.68
C SER A 78 9.30 6.32 10.32
N THR A 79 9.30 7.47 9.64
CA THR A 79 10.51 8.19 9.18
C THR A 79 10.42 9.66 9.55
N ASP A 80 11.46 10.44 9.25
CA ASP A 80 11.44 11.91 9.37
C ASP A 80 10.47 12.58 8.38
N ARG A 81 9.93 11.84 7.41
CA ARG A 81 8.97 12.33 6.40
C ARG A 81 7.56 11.81 6.60
N VAL A 82 7.39 10.71 7.33
CA VAL A 82 6.09 10.06 7.53
C VAL A 82 5.95 9.66 9.00
N ALA A 83 5.01 10.31 9.69
CA ALA A 83 4.73 10.06 11.10
C ALA A 83 3.78 8.86 11.29
N LEU A 84 4.21 7.65 10.90
CA LEU A 84 3.40 6.45 11.11
C LEU A 84 3.28 6.14 12.62
N PRO A 85 2.06 5.92 13.15
CA PRO A 85 1.87 5.55 14.56
C PRO A 85 2.37 4.12 14.84
N LEU A 86 2.29 3.25 13.85
CA LEU A 86 2.84 1.89 13.88
C LEU A 86 3.43 1.55 12.51
N GLY A 87 4.67 1.06 12.51
CA GLY A 87 5.31 0.50 11.33
C GLY A 87 5.16 -1.01 11.24
N GLY A 88 5.52 -1.57 10.09
CA GLY A 88 5.54 -2.98 9.79
C GLY A 88 4.83 -3.30 8.48
N LEU A 89 4.30 -4.53 8.42
CA LEU A 89 3.57 -5.04 7.27
C LEU A 89 2.22 -4.33 7.13
N ILE A 90 1.98 -3.76 5.96
CA ILE A 90 0.69 -3.22 5.55
C ILE A 90 0.12 -4.13 4.46
N VAL A 91 -1.15 -4.47 4.61
CA VAL A 91 -1.92 -5.30 3.67
C VAL A 91 -2.97 -4.42 3.03
N TRP A 92 -2.85 -4.20 1.73
CA TRP A 92 -3.79 -3.43 0.92
C TRP A 92 -4.74 -4.39 0.24
N HIS A 93 -6.03 -4.30 0.52
CA HIS A 93 -7.05 -4.97 -0.27
C HIS A 93 -7.45 -4.07 -1.43
N ILE A 94 -7.30 -4.60 -2.64
CA ILE A 94 -7.69 -3.94 -3.87
C ILE A 94 -8.87 -4.70 -4.44
N ASP A 95 -9.94 -3.96 -4.72
CA ASP A 95 -11.15 -4.46 -5.35
C ASP A 95 -11.43 -3.60 -6.58
N ASN A 96 -11.21 -4.18 -7.75
CA ASN A 96 -11.51 -3.55 -9.04
C ASN A 96 -12.88 -4.02 -9.60
N ALA A 97 -13.62 -4.86 -8.87
CA ALA A 97 -14.91 -5.39 -9.30
C ALA A 97 -16.08 -4.47 -8.92
N VAL A 98 -15.84 -3.45 -8.08
CA VAL A 98 -16.85 -2.44 -7.74
C VAL A 98 -17.01 -1.45 -8.90
N GLU A 99 -18.14 -1.54 -9.62
CA GLU A 99 -18.69 -0.40 -10.37
C GLU A 99 -19.06 0.70 -9.37
N GLU A 100 -18.52 1.91 -9.54
CA GLU A 100 -18.99 3.09 -8.81
C GLU A 100 -20.47 3.31 -9.16
N ILE A 101 -21.36 3.11 -8.18
CA ILE A 101 -22.76 3.53 -8.31
C ILE A 101 -22.76 5.05 -8.10
N GLU A 102 -23.00 5.79 -9.19
CA GLU A 102 -23.20 7.25 -9.18
C GLU A 102 -24.39 7.69 -8.31
#